data_AF-A0A374WI89-F1
#
_entry.id   AF-A0A374WI89-F1
#
_cell.length_a   1.000
_cell.length_b   1.000
_cell.length_c   1.000
_cell.angle_alpha   90.00
_cell.angle_beta   90.00
_cell.angle_gamma   90.00
#
_symmetry.space_group_name_H-M   'P 1'
#
loop_
_entity.id
_entity.type
_entity.pdbx_description
1 polymer ?
#
loop_
_entity_poly.entity_id
_entity_poly.type
_entity_poly.pdbx_seq_one_letter_code
_entity_poly.pdbx_strand_id
1 'polypeptide(L)'
;MNKRCWLFEKLDRLFEVLLDERFIYRFIVLFFIIVSGSFVVFLVLFTPQGFSSSITDWGNYSMCLGALFSFISVLLIYNTYKEQSRAYQEQAKANNEQLMSTYRIQFDSTFFNLLSVQREIHSECINNTIKYRDSLDNEYECHSVFGYIKKKIQEHESDLNDLNDVLETAKARERICNIYADVTSFKMGGVVTGEKTMIVSREEYDIMHYFRNLYHLVCHVEGSLLSDSEKKKYIGIIQAQMSDEELLTMLFNVIHYIVNNGNEGYFAILDNYHFFENLRPPYGIKRSYYLLSPLFKYTTLKHIKI
;
A
#
# COMPACT_ATOMS: atom_id res chain seq x y z
N MET A 1 -10.74 -10.48 -40.70
CA MET A 1 -10.83 -11.13 -39.38
C MET A 1 -11.79 -12.32 -39.43
N ASN A 2 -11.52 -13.43 -40.18
CA ASN A 2 -12.47 -14.59 -40.12
C ASN A 2 -12.13 -15.95 -40.79
N LYS A 3 -10.88 -16.40 -40.94
CA LYS A 3 -10.63 -17.80 -41.42
C LYS A 3 -9.49 -18.52 -40.69
N ARG A 4 -8.48 -17.79 -40.22
CA ARG A 4 -7.40 -18.37 -39.40
C ARG A 4 -7.92 -18.87 -38.03
N CYS A 5 -8.69 -18.08 -37.27
CA CYS A 5 -9.22 -18.52 -35.96
C CYS A 5 -10.07 -19.79 -36.04
N TRP A 6 -10.90 -19.95 -37.08
CA TRP A 6 -11.81 -21.10 -37.20
C TRP A 6 -11.08 -22.42 -37.44
N LEU A 7 -10.00 -22.38 -38.24
CA LEU A 7 -9.21 -23.57 -38.56
C LEU A 7 -8.35 -23.98 -37.36
N PHE A 8 -7.80 -23.01 -36.62
CA PHE A 8 -7.10 -23.24 -35.35
C PHE A 8 -8.03 -23.81 -34.28
N GLU A 9 -9.23 -23.27 -34.08
CA GLU A 9 -10.21 -23.85 -33.13
C GLU A 9 -10.64 -25.28 -33.49
N LYS A 10 -10.71 -25.61 -34.79
CA LYS A 10 -11.09 -26.95 -35.23
C LYS A 10 -9.94 -27.94 -35.09
N LEU A 11 -8.70 -27.49 -35.33
CA LEU A 11 -7.47 -28.24 -35.04
C LEU A 11 -7.33 -28.46 -33.54
N ASP A 12 -7.53 -27.43 -32.71
CA ASP A 12 -7.43 -27.52 -31.25
C ASP A 12 -8.45 -28.51 -30.69
N ARG A 13 -9.70 -28.50 -31.18
CA ARG A 13 -10.70 -29.52 -30.79
C ARG A 13 -10.34 -30.92 -31.24
N LEU A 14 -9.75 -31.08 -32.44
CA LEU A 14 -9.26 -32.38 -32.91
C LEU A 14 -8.09 -32.87 -32.06
N PHE A 15 -7.17 -31.97 -31.70
CA PHE A 15 -6.06 -32.25 -30.79
C PHE A 15 -6.60 -32.60 -29.40
N GLU A 16 -7.56 -31.87 -28.83
CA GLU A 16 -8.15 -32.22 -27.54
C GLU A 16 -8.78 -33.63 -27.50
N VAL A 17 -9.46 -34.04 -28.57
CA VAL A 17 -10.01 -35.40 -28.68
C VAL A 17 -8.91 -36.44 -28.86
N LEU A 18 -7.87 -36.15 -29.66
CA LEU A 18 -6.71 -37.02 -29.89
C LEU A 18 -5.80 -37.13 -28.65
N LEU A 19 -5.82 -36.11 -27.77
CA LEU A 19 -4.98 -36.01 -26.58
C LEU A 19 -5.74 -36.30 -25.27
N ASP A 20 -7.00 -36.73 -25.34
CA ASP A 20 -7.66 -37.33 -24.18
C ASP A 20 -6.79 -38.50 -23.69
N GLU A 21 -6.40 -38.50 -22.42
CA GLU A 21 -5.54 -39.55 -21.85
C GLU A 21 -6.11 -40.95 -22.10
N ARG A 22 -7.44 -41.06 -22.12
CA ARG A 22 -8.13 -42.32 -22.45
C ARG A 22 -8.00 -42.69 -23.92
N PHE A 23 -7.94 -41.72 -24.82
CA PHE A 23 -7.74 -41.94 -26.25
C PHE A 23 -6.29 -42.31 -26.56
N ILE A 24 -5.31 -41.59 -25.99
CA ILE A 24 -3.88 -41.91 -26.12
C ILE A 24 -3.63 -43.33 -25.61
N TYR A 25 -4.14 -43.67 -24.43
CA TYR A 25 -3.98 -45.01 -23.87
C TYR A 25 -4.61 -46.09 -24.77
N ARG A 26 -5.85 -45.88 -25.26
CA ARG A 26 -6.50 -46.79 -26.20
C ARG A 26 -5.72 -46.94 -27.50
N PHE A 27 -5.11 -45.86 -28.00
CA PHE A 27 -4.31 -45.87 -29.22
C PHE A 27 -2.98 -46.61 -29.01
N ILE A 28 -2.30 -46.40 -27.88
CA ILE A 28 -1.08 -47.13 -27.50
C ILE A 28 -1.38 -48.64 -27.36
N VAL A 29 -2.48 -49.00 -26.70
CA VAL A 29 -2.91 -50.40 -26.56
C VAL A 29 -3.21 -51.02 -27.92
N LEU A 30 -3.95 -50.31 -28.78
CA LEU A 30 -4.28 -50.76 -30.13
C LEU A 30 -3.02 -50.91 -31.01
N PHE A 31 -2.05 -49.99 -30.88
CA PHE A 31 -0.74 -50.10 -31.51
C PHE A 31 0.02 -51.34 -31.03
N PHE A 32 0.04 -51.60 -29.72
CA PHE A 32 0.70 -52.77 -29.16
C PHE A 32 0.08 -54.08 -29.67
N ILE A 33 -1.26 -54.10 -29.82
CA ILE A 33 -1.99 -55.22 -30.42
C ILE A 33 -1.66 -55.38 -31.91
N ILE A 34 -1.57 -54.31 -32.68
CA ILE A 34 -1.21 -54.37 -34.11
C ILE A 34 0.23 -54.87 -34.29
N VAL A 35 1.18 -54.35 -33.52
CA VAL A 35 2.59 -54.77 -33.59
C VAL A 35 2.75 -56.22 -33.14
N SER A 36 2.12 -56.61 -32.02
CA SER A 36 2.12 -57.99 -31.54
C SER A 36 1.43 -58.94 -32.53
N GLY A 37 0.29 -58.53 -33.09
CA GLY A 37 -0.44 -59.29 -34.11
C GLY A 37 0.34 -59.44 -35.40
N SER A 38 0.98 -58.38 -35.88
CA SER A 38 1.88 -58.41 -37.05
C SER A 38 3.09 -59.32 -36.81
N PHE A 39 3.66 -59.28 -35.60
CA PHE A 39 4.74 -60.18 -35.18
C PHE A 39 4.30 -61.64 -35.11
N VAL A 40 3.09 -61.92 -34.60
CA VAL A 40 2.51 -63.28 -34.56
C VAL A 40 2.20 -63.78 -35.96
N VAL A 41 1.60 -62.96 -36.82
CA VAL A 41 1.34 -63.30 -38.24
C VAL A 41 2.65 -63.54 -38.98
N PHE A 42 3.69 -62.74 -38.70
CA PHE A 42 5.04 -62.97 -39.21
C PHE A 42 5.60 -64.33 -38.74
N LEU A 43 5.51 -64.64 -37.44
CA LEU A 43 5.97 -65.94 -36.92
C LEU A 43 5.20 -67.12 -37.53
N VAL A 44 3.89 -67.01 -37.76
CA VAL A 44 3.01 -68.07 -38.28
C VAL A 44 3.15 -68.27 -39.79
N LEU A 45 3.28 -67.19 -40.59
CA LEU A 45 3.44 -67.29 -42.05
C LEU A 45 4.86 -67.71 -42.45
N PHE A 46 5.88 -67.36 -41.66
CA PHE A 46 7.27 -67.66 -41.96
C PHE A 46 7.83 -68.90 -41.24
N THR A 47 7.08 -69.54 -40.32
CA THR A 47 7.47 -70.85 -39.75
C THR A 47 7.70 -71.92 -40.83
N PRO A 48 6.91 -71.97 -41.93
CA PRO A 48 7.12 -72.95 -42.99
C PRO A 48 8.04 -72.52 -44.14
N GLN A 49 8.31 -71.21 -44.35
CA GLN A 49 9.00 -70.69 -45.55
C GLN A 49 10.40 -70.10 -45.31
N GLY A 50 10.89 -70.08 -44.06
CA GLY A 50 12.21 -69.53 -43.72
C GLY A 50 12.24 -68.00 -43.75
N PHE A 51 13.09 -67.39 -42.91
CA PHE A 51 13.19 -65.93 -42.82
C PHE A 51 13.69 -65.33 -44.14
N SER A 52 13.19 -64.14 -44.52
CA SER A 52 13.80 -63.39 -45.63
C SER A 52 15.27 -63.13 -45.31
N SER A 53 16.15 -63.58 -46.19
CA SER A 53 17.60 -63.34 -46.14
C SER A 53 17.98 -61.97 -46.69
N SER A 54 17.03 -61.23 -47.26
CA SER A 54 17.23 -59.88 -47.77
C SER A 54 17.17 -58.87 -46.64
N ILE A 55 18.31 -58.22 -46.37
CA ILE A 55 18.42 -57.13 -45.39
C ILE A 55 17.46 -55.96 -45.70
N THR A 56 17.10 -55.79 -46.97
CA THR A 56 16.19 -54.73 -47.44
C THR A 56 14.78 -54.89 -46.88
N ASP A 57 14.28 -56.11 -46.72
CA ASP A 57 12.92 -56.37 -46.22
C ASP A 57 12.79 -56.02 -44.73
N TRP A 58 13.82 -56.36 -43.96
CA TRP A 58 13.94 -55.96 -42.56
C TRP A 58 14.09 -54.44 -42.40
N GLY A 59 14.82 -53.80 -43.32
CA GLY A 59 14.92 -52.35 -43.42
C GLY A 59 13.55 -51.68 -43.59
N ASN A 60 12.75 -52.15 -44.55
CA ASN A 60 11.41 -51.61 -44.82
C ASN A 60 10.45 -51.77 -43.62
N TYR A 61 10.46 -52.94 -42.96
CA TYR A 61 9.67 -53.16 -41.75
C TYR A 61 10.09 -52.20 -40.61
N SER A 62 11.39 -52.04 -40.38
CA SER A 62 11.92 -51.15 -39.36
C SER A 62 11.55 -49.68 -39.62
N MET A 63 11.48 -49.27 -40.88
CA MET A 63 11.09 -47.90 -41.28
C MET A 63 9.62 -47.61 -40.94
N CYS A 64 8.71 -48.55 -41.22
CA CYS A 64 7.31 -48.41 -40.84
C CYS A 64 7.13 -48.35 -39.32
N LEU A 65 7.83 -49.21 -38.58
CA LEU A 65 7.77 -49.22 -37.11
C LEU A 65 8.35 -47.92 -36.52
N GLY A 66 9.47 -47.45 -37.06
CA GLY A 66 10.12 -46.20 -36.65
C GLY A 66 9.22 -44.97 -36.84
N ALA A 67 8.52 -44.87 -37.98
CA ALA A 67 7.59 -43.77 -38.25
C ALA A 67 6.44 -43.70 -37.23
N LEU A 68 5.91 -44.86 -36.81
CA LEU A 68 4.87 -44.93 -35.79
C LEU A 68 5.38 -44.53 -34.40
N PHE A 69 6.59 -44.99 -34.02
CA PHE A 69 7.23 -44.55 -32.77
C PHE A 69 7.51 -43.05 -32.76
N SER A 70 7.96 -42.47 -33.88
CA SER A 70 8.15 -41.02 -34.00
C SER A 70 6.83 -40.27 -33.83
N PHE A 71 5.72 -40.77 -34.39
CA PHE A 71 4.40 -40.17 -34.22
C PHE A 71 3.93 -40.18 -32.77
N ILE A 72 4.04 -41.33 -32.07
CA ILE A 72 3.70 -41.44 -30.65
C ILE A 72 4.59 -40.52 -29.80
N SER A 73 5.89 -40.44 -30.12
CA SER A 73 6.84 -39.58 -29.40
C SER A 73 6.45 -38.10 -29.51
N VAL A 74 6.04 -37.63 -30.70
CA VAL A 74 5.56 -36.26 -30.89
C VAL A 74 4.30 -35.99 -30.07
N LEU A 75 3.36 -36.94 -30.01
CA LEU A 75 2.15 -36.81 -29.19
C LEU A 75 2.48 -36.69 -27.69
N LEU A 76 3.41 -37.50 -27.18
CA LEU A 76 3.86 -37.45 -25.78
C LEU A 76 4.58 -36.14 -25.45
N ILE A 77 5.44 -35.65 -26.35
CA ILE A 77 6.13 -34.37 -26.20
C ILE A 77 5.11 -33.23 -26.18
N TYR A 78 4.12 -33.26 -27.07
CA TYR A 78 3.07 -32.25 -27.09
C TYR A 78 2.27 -32.26 -25.78
N ASN A 79 1.89 -33.43 -25.27
CA ASN A 79 1.16 -33.53 -24.01
C ASN A 79 1.98 -32.98 -22.83
N THR A 80 3.25 -33.35 -22.76
CA THR A 80 4.20 -32.83 -21.75
C THR A 80 4.31 -31.31 -21.85
N TYR A 81 4.45 -30.77 -23.06
CA TYR A 81 4.51 -29.33 -23.29
C TYR A 81 3.24 -28.61 -22.83
N LYS A 82 2.06 -29.19 -23.11
CA LYS A 82 0.77 -28.64 -22.70
C LYS A 82 0.66 -28.55 -21.17
N GLU A 83 0.96 -29.63 -20.46
CA GLU A 83 0.90 -29.64 -18.99
C GLU A 83 1.96 -28.75 -18.37
N GLN A 84 3.17 -28.71 -18.94
CA GLN A 84 4.22 -27.78 -18.52
C GLN A 84 3.78 -26.32 -18.71
N SER A 85 3.13 -25.99 -19.83
CA SER A 85 2.61 -24.65 -20.08
C SER A 85 1.55 -24.24 -19.05
N ARG A 86 0.63 -25.16 -18.71
CA ARG A 86 -0.37 -24.93 -17.64
C ARG A 86 0.31 -24.71 -16.28
N ALA A 87 1.25 -25.57 -15.90
CA ALA A 87 1.98 -25.46 -14.64
C ALA A 87 2.75 -24.14 -14.54
N TYR A 88 3.36 -23.66 -15.63
CA TYR A 88 4.03 -22.36 -15.66
C TYR A 88 3.07 -21.19 -15.41
N GLN A 89 1.86 -21.24 -15.97
CA GLN A 89 0.87 -20.17 -15.75
C GLN A 89 0.37 -20.15 -14.31
N GLU A 90 0.09 -21.33 -13.73
CA GLU A 90 -0.32 -21.46 -12.33
C GLU A 90 0.81 -21.01 -11.39
N GLN A 91 2.05 -21.42 -11.67
CA GLN A 91 3.22 -21.00 -10.92
C GLN A 91 3.45 -19.48 -11.03
N ALA A 92 3.28 -18.88 -12.21
CA ALA A 92 3.40 -17.44 -12.39
C ALA A 92 2.34 -16.68 -11.56
N LYS A 93 1.11 -17.20 -11.53
CA LYS A 93 0.04 -16.64 -10.70
C LYS A 93 0.35 -16.77 -9.20
N ALA A 94 0.72 -17.95 -8.74
CA ALA A 94 1.08 -18.20 -7.34
C ALA A 94 2.29 -17.35 -6.90
N ASN A 95 3.29 -17.19 -7.76
CA ASN A 95 4.45 -16.35 -7.51
C ASN A 95 4.07 -14.87 -7.38
N ASN A 96 3.17 -14.36 -8.21
CA ASN A 96 2.67 -12.99 -8.10
C ASN A 96 1.87 -12.77 -6.81
N GLU A 97 1.03 -13.73 -6.43
CA GLU A 97 0.29 -13.70 -5.15
C GLU A 97 1.24 -13.71 -3.95
N GLN A 98 2.28 -14.55 -4.00
CA GLN A 98 3.32 -14.60 -2.97
C GLN A 98 4.13 -13.30 -2.91
N LEU A 99 4.45 -12.69 -4.05
CA LEU A 99 5.14 -11.40 -4.11
C LEU A 99 4.30 -10.30 -3.43
N MET A 100 3.01 -10.24 -3.73
CA MET A 100 2.09 -9.28 -3.10
C MET A 100 1.93 -9.53 -1.60
N SER A 101 1.85 -10.79 -1.16
CA SER A 101 1.83 -11.14 0.26
C SER A 101 3.13 -10.72 0.97
N THR A 102 4.28 -10.94 0.33
CA THR A 102 5.59 -10.56 0.88
C THR A 102 5.72 -9.05 0.98
N TYR A 103 5.29 -8.32 -0.06
CA TYR A 103 5.23 -6.86 -0.04
C TYR A 103 4.39 -6.35 1.13
N ARG A 104 3.22 -6.94 1.37
CA ARG A 104 2.33 -6.56 2.50
C ARG A 104 3.01 -6.73 3.85
N ILE A 105 3.69 -7.85 4.05
CA ILE A 105 4.44 -8.10 5.30
C ILE A 105 5.56 -7.07 5.49
N GLN A 106 6.30 -6.76 4.42
CA GLN A 106 7.38 -5.76 4.46
C GLN A 106 6.84 -4.35 4.72
N PHE A 107 5.72 -4.00 4.08
CA PHE A 107 5.00 -2.76 4.32
C PHE A 107 4.57 -2.67 5.78
N ASP A 108 3.87 -3.68 6.30
CA ASP A 108 3.40 -3.70 7.70
C ASP A 108 4.55 -3.54 8.68
N SER A 109 5.64 -4.28 8.48
CA SER A 109 6.84 -4.17 9.30
C SER A 109 7.41 -2.75 9.28
N THR A 110 7.57 -2.16 8.09
CA THR A 110 8.10 -0.79 7.94
C THR A 110 7.16 0.25 8.55
N PHE A 111 5.86 0.14 8.31
CA PHE A 111 4.83 1.01 8.88
C PHE A 111 4.86 0.97 10.41
N PHE A 112 4.84 -0.21 11.04
CA PHE A 112 4.84 -0.32 12.50
C PHE A 112 6.17 0.10 13.12
N ASN A 113 7.30 -0.07 12.41
CA ASN A 113 8.58 0.49 12.85
C ASN A 113 8.55 2.01 12.85
N LEU A 114 8.10 2.65 11.76
CA LEU A 114 7.96 4.11 11.69
C LEU A 114 6.97 4.65 12.73
N LEU A 115 5.87 3.93 12.97
CA LEU A 115 4.90 4.26 14.01
C LEU A 115 5.51 4.11 15.41
N SER A 116 6.39 3.14 15.62
CA SER A 116 7.11 3.00 16.89
C SER A 116 8.07 4.17 17.13
N VAL A 117 8.83 4.57 16.10
CA VAL A 117 9.68 5.77 16.14
C VAL A 117 8.83 7.02 16.42
N GLN A 118 7.65 7.12 15.81
CA GLN A 118 6.73 8.24 16.09
C GLN A 118 6.32 8.28 17.56
N ARG A 119 6.02 7.13 18.18
CA ARG A 119 5.67 7.06 19.61
C ARG A 119 6.85 7.40 20.52
N GLU A 120 8.07 7.06 20.12
CA GLU A 120 9.28 7.43 20.84
C GLU A 120 9.45 8.96 20.84
N ILE A 121 9.44 9.60 19.66
CA ILE A 121 9.52 11.07 19.53
C ILE A 121 8.36 11.75 20.28
N HIS A 122 7.15 11.19 20.20
CA HIS A 122 5.99 11.68 20.94
C HIS A 122 6.21 11.63 22.46
N SER A 123 6.82 10.56 22.98
CA SER A 123 7.12 10.45 24.41
C SER A 123 8.07 11.55 24.88
N GLU A 124 9.01 11.98 24.02
CA GLU A 124 9.89 13.10 24.30
C GLU A 124 9.13 14.43 24.30
N CYS A 125 8.11 14.58 23.45
CA CYS A 125 7.25 15.77 23.42
C CYS A 125 6.29 15.87 24.63
N ILE A 126 5.91 14.74 25.23
CA ILE A 126 5.04 14.70 26.42
C ILE A 126 5.83 14.73 27.73
N ASN A 127 6.94 14.03 27.86
CA ASN A 127 7.63 13.89 29.17
C ASN A 127 8.32 15.18 29.65
N ASN A 128 8.19 16.28 28.89
CA ASN A 128 8.76 17.57 29.23
C ASN A 128 7.71 18.47 29.87
N THR A 129 7.99 18.83 31.13
CA THR A 129 7.24 19.84 31.85
C THR A 129 7.66 21.23 31.40
N ILE A 130 6.72 22.00 30.87
CA ILE A 130 6.92 23.38 30.42
C ILE A 130 6.33 24.31 31.47
N LYS A 131 7.19 25.16 32.02
CA LYS A 131 6.79 26.25 32.89
C LYS A 131 6.73 27.54 32.10
N TYR A 132 5.64 28.27 32.22
CA TYR A 132 5.46 29.56 31.55
C TYR A 132 4.69 30.52 32.46
N ARG A 133 4.83 31.82 32.20
CA ARG A 133 4.05 32.86 32.87
C ARG A 133 3.02 33.48 31.94
N ASP A 134 1.88 33.85 32.50
CA ASP A 134 0.91 34.69 31.79
C ASP A 134 1.30 36.17 31.84
N SER A 135 0.49 37.01 31.19
CA SER A 135 0.65 38.47 31.19
C SER A 135 0.51 39.12 32.58
N LEU A 136 0.01 38.38 33.58
CA LEU A 136 -0.19 38.81 34.96
C LEU A 136 0.90 38.26 35.90
N ASP A 137 1.97 37.67 35.34
CA ASP A 137 3.12 37.07 36.04
C ASP A 137 2.77 35.83 36.89
N ASN A 138 1.60 35.21 36.67
CA ASN A 138 1.26 33.94 37.30
C ASN A 138 2.01 32.80 36.60
N GLU A 139 2.62 31.92 37.40
CA GLU A 139 3.34 30.74 36.90
C GLU A 139 2.37 29.58 36.67
N TYR A 140 2.42 29.00 35.47
CA TYR A 140 1.67 27.81 35.09
C TYR A 140 2.59 26.71 34.62
N GLU A 141 2.13 25.49 34.79
CA GLU A 141 2.82 24.28 34.38
C GLU A 141 1.98 23.52 33.36
N CYS A 142 2.62 23.09 32.28
CA CYS A 142 2.08 22.22 31.25
C CYS A 142 2.92 20.95 31.19
N HIS A 143 2.27 19.80 31.31
CA HIS A 143 2.93 18.50 31.28
C HIS A 143 3.14 17.96 29.85
N SER A 144 3.03 18.80 28.81
CA SER A 144 3.38 18.45 27.43
C SER A 144 3.49 19.70 26.56
N VAL A 145 4.28 19.62 25.49
CA VAL A 145 4.39 20.68 24.46
C VAL A 145 3.03 20.95 23.81
N PHE A 146 2.28 19.90 23.49
CA PHE A 146 0.97 20.04 22.87
C PHE A 146 -0.06 20.70 23.81
N GLY A 147 0.03 20.43 25.12
CA GLY A 147 -0.78 21.10 26.13
C GLY A 147 -0.46 22.59 26.26
N TYR A 148 0.82 22.95 26.20
CA TYR A 148 1.25 24.35 26.14
C TYR A 148 0.73 25.07 24.89
N ILE A 149 0.89 24.47 23.71
CA ILE A 149 0.40 25.04 22.45
C ILE A 149 -1.11 25.22 22.49
N LYS A 150 -1.87 24.22 22.96
CA LYS A 150 -3.33 24.35 23.13
C LYS A 150 -3.70 25.53 24.00
N LYS A 151 -3.06 25.72 25.17
CA LYS A 151 -3.34 26.86 26.04
C LYS A 151 -3.02 28.19 25.37
N LYS A 152 -1.89 28.28 24.65
CA LYS A 152 -1.52 29.49 23.90
C LYS A 152 -2.47 29.79 22.74
N ILE A 153 -2.99 28.77 22.07
CA ILE A 153 -4.06 28.95 21.07
C ILE A 153 -5.35 29.46 21.74
N GLN A 154 -5.67 29.01 22.95
CA GLN A 154 -6.83 29.51 23.71
C GLN A 154 -6.67 30.99 24.12
N GLU A 155 -5.45 31.47 24.38
CA GLU A 155 -5.21 32.91 24.63
C GLU A 155 -5.57 33.78 23.40
N HIS A 156 -5.53 33.21 22.19
CA HIS A 156 -5.91 33.87 20.93
C HIS A 156 -7.40 33.69 20.57
N GLU A 157 -8.25 33.32 21.53
CA GLU A 157 -9.68 33.07 21.27
C GLU A 157 -10.41 34.31 20.68
N SER A 158 -10.05 35.52 21.09
CA SER A 158 -10.62 36.76 20.51
C SER A 158 -10.36 36.86 19.01
N ASP A 159 -9.14 36.53 18.59
CA ASP A 159 -8.69 36.65 17.20
C ASP A 159 -9.31 35.58 16.31
N LEU A 160 -9.69 34.45 16.92
CA LEU A 160 -10.45 33.38 16.27
C LEU A 160 -11.96 33.70 16.19
N ASN A 161 -12.49 34.51 17.10
CA ASN A 161 -13.92 34.84 17.16
C ASN A 161 -14.32 36.11 16.36
N ASP A 162 -13.35 36.96 15.98
CA ASP A 162 -13.54 38.19 15.18
C ASP A 162 -13.81 37.93 13.68
N LEU A 163 -13.86 36.67 13.24
CA LEU A 163 -14.15 36.34 11.85
C LEU A 163 -15.65 36.35 11.58
N ASN A 164 -16.12 37.43 10.92
CA ASN A 164 -17.45 37.48 10.32
C ASN A 164 -17.58 36.45 9.17
N ASP A 165 -18.76 35.82 9.10
CA ASP A 165 -19.22 34.65 8.30
C ASP A 165 -18.87 34.57 6.80
N VAL A 166 -18.13 35.51 6.22
CA VAL A 166 -17.98 35.65 4.74
C VAL A 166 -16.52 35.55 4.27
N LEU A 167 -15.57 35.17 5.13
CA LEU A 167 -14.16 35.33 4.81
C LEU A 167 -13.51 34.10 4.16
N GLU A 168 -13.00 34.34 2.95
CA GLU A 168 -12.26 33.42 2.08
C GLU A 168 -11.19 32.62 2.82
N THR A 169 -11.10 31.32 2.51
CA THR A 169 -10.13 30.32 3.01
C THR A 169 -8.70 30.89 3.19
N ALA A 170 -8.27 31.83 2.34
CA ALA A 170 -6.98 32.51 2.43
C ALA A 170 -6.77 33.27 3.75
N LYS A 171 -7.74 34.08 4.20
CA LYS A 171 -7.59 34.88 5.43
C LYS A 171 -7.68 34.01 6.69
N ALA A 172 -8.44 32.91 6.63
CA ALA A 172 -8.44 31.90 7.69
C ALA A 172 -7.06 31.23 7.82
N ARG A 173 -6.46 30.83 6.69
CA ARG A 173 -5.10 30.27 6.65
C ARG A 173 -4.04 31.25 7.18
N GLU A 174 -4.12 32.52 6.80
CA GLU A 174 -3.19 33.57 7.26
C GLU A 174 -3.26 33.78 8.78
N ARG A 175 -4.47 33.87 9.37
CA ARG A 175 -4.63 33.99 10.83
C ARG A 175 -4.08 32.76 11.57
N ILE A 176 -4.41 31.56 11.09
CA ILE A 176 -3.89 30.31 11.67
C ILE A 176 -2.36 30.27 11.59
N CYS A 177 -1.78 30.71 10.47
CA CYS A 177 -0.33 30.80 10.30
C CYS A 177 0.30 31.76 11.32
N ASN A 178 -0.29 32.94 11.52
CA ASN A 178 0.21 33.93 12.49
C ASN A 178 0.11 33.41 13.93
N ILE A 179 -1.01 32.79 14.30
CA ILE A 179 -1.18 32.16 15.62
C ILE A 179 -0.13 31.05 15.79
N TYR A 180 0.02 30.16 14.80
CA TYR A 180 1.00 29.07 14.88
C TYR A 180 2.43 29.61 15.04
N ALA A 181 2.80 30.63 14.27
CA ALA A 181 4.11 31.27 14.37
C ALA A 181 4.33 31.88 15.76
N ASP A 182 3.34 32.56 16.35
CA ASP A 182 3.43 33.11 17.70
C ASP A 182 3.58 32.00 18.75
N VAL A 183 2.67 31.02 18.76
CA VAL A 183 2.65 29.96 19.79
C VAL A 183 3.83 29.00 19.69
N THR A 184 4.54 28.96 18.54
CA THR A 184 5.77 28.18 18.34
C THR A 184 7.05 29.01 18.29
N SER A 185 6.96 30.34 18.41
CA SER A 185 8.12 31.26 18.43
C SER A 185 8.99 31.15 19.68
N PHE A 186 8.54 30.41 20.71
CA PHE A 186 9.37 30.13 21.87
C PHE A 186 10.58 29.31 21.41
N LYS A 187 11.78 29.89 21.48
CA LYS A 187 13.01 29.13 21.24
C LYS A 187 13.02 27.96 22.22
N MET A 188 13.08 26.71 21.73
CA MET A 188 13.49 25.53 22.52
C MET A 188 14.98 25.60 22.93
N GLY A 189 15.51 26.82 23.14
CA GLY A 189 16.90 27.13 23.40
C GLY A 189 17.03 28.59 23.82
N GLY A 190 17.08 28.82 25.14
CA GLY A 190 17.36 30.15 25.68
C GLY A 190 17.07 30.26 27.16
N VAL A 191 18.10 30.08 27.98
CA VAL A 191 18.15 30.70 29.30
C VAL A 191 18.07 32.21 29.06
N VAL A 192 16.95 32.83 29.41
CA VAL A 192 16.88 34.29 29.51
C VAL A 192 17.42 34.64 30.88
N THR A 193 18.68 35.08 30.97
CA THR A 193 19.24 35.73 32.16
C THR A 193 18.94 37.22 32.11
N GLY A 194 18.19 37.70 33.10
CA GLY A 194 17.80 39.10 33.30
C GLY A 194 16.28 39.26 33.22
N GLU A 195 15.64 39.56 34.35
CA GLU A 195 14.21 39.96 34.57
C GLU A 195 13.19 39.52 33.47
N LYS A 196 12.31 38.55 33.79
CA LYS A 196 11.53 37.64 32.92
C LYS A 196 12.30 36.41 32.43
N THR A 197 12.74 35.58 33.37
CA THR A 197 13.45 34.34 33.03
C THR A 197 12.48 33.26 32.52
N MET A 198 12.43 33.06 31.20
CA MET A 198 12.14 31.75 30.59
C MET A 198 13.23 30.77 31.03
N ILE A 199 12.85 29.61 31.59
CA ILE A 199 13.74 28.46 31.68
C ILE A 199 13.17 27.39 30.75
N VAL A 200 13.59 27.47 29.50
CA VAL A 200 13.54 26.36 28.57
C VAL A 200 14.77 25.50 28.85
N SER A 201 14.59 24.37 29.53
CA SER A 201 15.69 23.43 29.80
C SER A 201 15.45 22.08 29.15
N ARG A 202 15.70 22.02 27.84
CA ARG A 202 16.64 21.10 27.19
C ARG A 202 16.87 21.62 25.77
N GLU A 203 18.14 21.67 25.38
CA GLU A 203 18.55 21.99 24.03
C GLU A 203 17.89 21.01 23.04
N GLU A 204 17.38 21.54 21.92
CA GLU A 204 17.07 20.81 20.67
C GLU A 204 15.82 19.92 20.59
N TYR A 205 14.72 20.19 21.31
CA TYR A 205 13.44 19.59 20.90
C TYR A 205 12.74 20.42 19.83
N ASP A 206 13.12 20.22 18.58
CA ASP A 206 12.36 20.79 17.47
C ASP A 206 11.09 19.94 17.25
N ILE A 207 9.92 20.45 17.65
CA ILE A 207 8.60 19.84 17.38
C ILE A 207 8.40 19.59 15.87
N MET A 208 9.17 20.25 14.99
CA MET A 208 9.21 19.90 13.57
C MET A 208 9.79 18.51 13.32
N HIS A 209 10.65 17.94 14.17
CA HIS A 209 11.06 16.53 14.06
C HIS A 209 9.86 15.59 14.21
N TYR A 210 8.98 15.85 15.17
CA TYR A 210 7.72 15.10 15.34
C TYR A 210 6.86 15.20 14.07
N PHE A 211 6.65 16.40 13.53
CA PHE A 211 5.83 16.58 12.32
C PHE A 211 6.48 16.03 11.05
N ARG A 212 7.82 16.08 10.95
CA ARG A 212 8.57 15.50 9.83
C ARG A 212 8.44 13.97 9.82
N ASN A 213 8.53 13.34 10.98
CA ASN A 213 8.35 11.89 11.06
C ASN A 213 6.89 11.48 10.76
N LEU A 214 5.91 12.25 11.26
CA LEU A 214 4.50 12.05 10.94
C LEU A 214 4.23 12.22 9.43
N TYR A 215 4.84 13.22 8.79
CA TYR A 215 4.81 13.40 7.33
C TYR A 215 5.34 12.17 6.60
N HIS A 216 6.52 11.66 6.98
CA HIS A 216 7.09 10.48 6.36
C HIS A 216 6.23 9.22 6.54
N LEU A 217 5.59 9.07 7.70
CA LEU A 217 4.69 7.97 7.98
C LEU A 217 3.45 8.03 7.06
N VAL A 218 2.84 9.21 6.90
CA VAL A 218 1.70 9.42 5.98
C VAL A 218 2.13 9.21 4.53
N CYS A 219 3.27 9.76 4.11
CA CYS A 219 3.81 9.57 2.76
C CYS A 219 4.16 8.11 2.47
N HIS A 220 4.62 7.34 3.45
CA HIS A 220 4.88 5.91 3.31
C HIS A 220 3.60 5.14 2.99
N VAL A 221 2.48 5.48 3.64
CA VAL A 221 1.16 4.91 3.33
C VAL A 221 0.68 5.37 1.95
N GLU A 222 0.77 6.66 1.64
CA GLU A 222 0.31 7.22 0.36
C GLU A 222 1.05 6.63 -0.84
N GLY A 223 2.38 6.51 -0.75
CA GLY A 223 3.24 5.97 -1.81
C GLY A 223 3.22 4.44 -1.94
N SER A 224 2.40 3.74 -1.16
CA SER A 224 2.34 2.27 -1.18
C SER A 224 1.50 1.72 -2.34
N LEU A 225 1.73 0.44 -2.67
CA LEU A 225 0.95 -0.35 -3.64
C LEU A 225 -0.38 -0.87 -3.06
N LEU A 226 -0.76 -0.40 -1.86
CA LEU A 226 -2.02 -0.76 -1.23
C LEU A 226 -3.21 -0.14 -1.95
N SER A 227 -4.38 -0.74 -1.77
CA SER A 227 -5.63 -0.12 -2.24
C SER A 227 -6.01 1.09 -1.38
N ASP A 228 -6.80 2.02 -1.92
CA ASP A 228 -7.21 3.23 -1.21
C ASP A 228 -7.95 2.95 0.11
N SER A 229 -8.72 1.85 0.17
CA SER A 229 -9.41 1.43 1.39
C SER A 229 -8.43 0.98 2.48
N GLU A 230 -7.35 0.32 2.09
CA GLU A 230 -6.28 -0.11 2.98
C GLU A 230 -5.47 1.10 3.45
N LYS A 231 -5.12 2.01 2.54
CA LYS A 231 -4.45 3.28 2.90
C LYS A 231 -5.26 4.06 3.92
N LYS A 232 -6.58 4.21 3.70
CA LYS A 232 -7.52 4.81 4.67
C LYS A 232 -7.45 4.13 6.04
N LYS A 233 -7.36 2.79 6.08
CA LYS A 233 -7.22 2.04 7.34
C LYS A 233 -5.91 2.38 8.06
N TYR A 234 -4.77 2.41 7.37
CA TYR A 234 -3.48 2.76 8.00
C TYR A 234 -3.43 4.21 8.46
N ILE A 235 -3.94 5.15 7.65
CA ILE A 235 -4.07 6.56 8.07
C ILE A 235 -4.97 6.68 9.31
N GLY A 236 -6.08 5.92 9.37
CA GLY A 236 -6.93 5.84 10.55
C GLY A 236 -6.19 5.31 11.80
N ILE A 237 -5.27 4.36 11.64
CA ILE A 237 -4.41 3.89 12.75
C ILE A 237 -3.49 5.01 13.24
N ILE A 238 -2.90 5.79 12.34
CA ILE A 238 -2.08 6.96 12.72
C ILE A 238 -2.92 7.95 13.50
N GLN A 239 -4.09 8.33 12.96
CA GLN A 239 -5.01 9.28 13.59
C GLN A 239 -5.44 8.81 14.99
N ALA A 240 -5.74 7.51 15.15
CA ALA A 240 -6.18 6.95 16.42
C ALA A 240 -5.10 6.95 17.52
N GLN A 241 -3.82 7.13 17.16
CA GLN A 241 -2.73 7.27 18.13
C GLN A 241 -2.48 8.73 18.56
N MET A 242 -3.12 9.69 17.90
CA MET A 242 -2.95 11.11 18.20
C MET A 242 -4.03 11.60 19.16
N SER A 243 -3.61 12.40 20.14
CA SER A 243 -4.51 13.18 21.00
C SER A 243 -5.20 14.32 20.24
N ASP A 244 -6.25 14.87 20.85
CA ASP A 244 -6.97 16.03 20.32
C ASP A 244 -6.01 17.24 20.16
N GLU A 245 -5.09 17.43 21.11
CA GLU A 245 -4.06 18.47 21.08
C GLU A 245 -3.06 18.28 19.93
N GLU A 246 -2.63 17.05 19.69
CA GLU A 246 -1.72 16.72 18.58
C GLU A 246 -2.39 16.96 17.22
N LEU A 247 -3.64 16.52 17.05
CA LEU A 247 -4.40 16.73 15.81
C LEU A 247 -4.58 18.22 15.51
N LEU A 248 -4.88 19.03 16.53
CA LEU A 248 -5.00 20.48 16.37
C LEU A 248 -3.66 21.12 15.99
N THR A 249 -2.59 20.77 16.71
CA THR A 249 -1.26 21.32 16.45
C THR A 249 -0.78 20.92 15.06
N MET A 250 -1.07 19.70 14.64
CA MET A 250 -0.78 19.20 13.30
C MET A 250 -1.51 20.00 12.22
N LEU A 251 -2.80 20.29 12.40
CA LEU A 251 -3.55 21.11 11.46
C LEU A 251 -2.90 22.49 11.29
N PHE A 252 -2.55 23.13 12.40
CA PHE A 252 -1.91 24.45 12.37
C PHE A 252 -0.52 24.39 11.72
N ASN A 253 0.27 23.35 12.00
CA ASN A 253 1.57 23.11 11.37
C ASN A 253 1.45 23.01 9.84
N VAL A 254 0.49 22.21 9.35
CA VAL A 254 0.28 22.02 7.93
C VAL A 254 -0.19 23.31 7.26
N ILE A 255 -1.08 24.07 7.90
CA ILE A 255 -1.54 25.37 7.36
C ILE A 255 -0.39 26.37 7.31
N HIS A 256 0.43 26.45 8.37
CA HIS A 256 1.64 27.27 8.37
C HIS A 256 2.60 26.89 7.24
N TYR A 257 2.77 25.58 6.97
CA TYR A 257 3.57 25.10 5.85
C TYR A 257 2.98 25.53 4.48
N ILE A 258 1.66 25.43 4.31
CA ILE A 258 0.97 25.88 3.07
C ILE A 258 1.18 27.37 2.85
N VAL A 259 0.95 28.20 3.87
CA VAL A 259 1.03 29.67 3.72
C VAL A 259 2.44 30.11 3.37
N ASN A 260 3.46 29.51 3.99
CA ASN A 260 4.85 29.92 3.78
C ASN A 260 5.48 29.32 2.50
N ASN A 261 5.08 28.11 2.09
CA ASN A 261 5.73 27.40 0.97
C ASN A 261 4.84 27.27 -0.27
N GLY A 262 3.54 27.54 -0.18
CA GLY A 262 2.57 27.44 -1.27
C GLY A 262 2.23 26.01 -1.71
N ASN A 263 2.66 24.98 -0.98
CA ASN A 263 2.42 23.58 -1.34
C ASN A 263 1.27 22.97 -0.54
N GLU A 264 0.14 22.75 -1.21
CA GLU A 264 -1.06 22.12 -0.64
C GLU A 264 -1.08 20.60 -0.76
N GLY A 265 -0.09 19.98 -1.40
CA GLY A 265 -0.09 18.54 -1.70
C GLY A 265 -0.24 17.68 -0.45
N TYR A 266 0.49 18.01 0.62
CA TYR A 266 0.39 17.27 1.87
C TYR A 266 -0.98 17.46 2.55
N PHE A 267 -1.50 18.67 2.58
CA PHE A 267 -2.84 18.93 3.11
C PHE A 267 -3.93 18.21 2.31
N ALA A 268 -3.83 18.19 0.99
CA ALA A 268 -4.76 17.46 0.12
C ALA A 268 -4.74 15.95 0.39
N ILE A 269 -3.56 15.36 0.64
CA ILE A 269 -3.44 13.96 1.06
C ILE A 269 -4.20 13.73 2.37
N LEU A 270 -3.94 14.56 3.39
CA LEU A 270 -4.60 14.45 4.69
C LEU A 270 -6.13 14.62 4.57
N ASP A 271 -6.59 15.53 3.72
CA ASP A 271 -8.01 15.78 3.48
C ASP A 271 -8.70 14.60 2.76
N ASN A 272 -8.06 14.02 1.74
CA ASN A 272 -8.55 12.85 1.01
C ASN A 272 -8.76 11.63 1.93
N TYR A 273 -7.91 11.50 2.95
CA TYR A 273 -7.98 10.43 3.94
C TYR A 273 -8.82 10.77 5.17
N HIS A 274 -9.45 11.95 5.21
CA HIS A 274 -10.24 12.42 6.35
C HIS A 274 -9.44 12.47 7.66
N PHE A 275 -8.13 12.77 7.59
CA PHE A 275 -7.22 12.70 8.74
C PHE A 275 -7.65 13.58 9.93
N PHE A 276 -8.37 14.66 9.68
CA PHE A 276 -8.84 15.58 10.73
C PHE A 276 -10.31 15.35 11.11
N GLU A 277 -10.97 14.27 10.67
CA GLU A 277 -12.40 14.04 10.94
C GLU A 277 -12.77 14.00 12.43
N ASN A 278 -11.84 13.55 13.28
CA ASN A 278 -12.03 13.45 14.73
C ASN A 278 -11.43 14.64 15.48
N LEU A 279 -11.06 15.72 14.78
CA LEU A 279 -10.56 16.94 15.42
C LEU A 279 -11.63 17.51 16.35
N ARG A 280 -11.24 17.78 17.59
CA ARG A 280 -12.07 18.47 18.57
C ARG A 280 -11.54 19.88 18.80
N PRO A 281 -12.42 20.90 18.84
CA PRO A 281 -11.98 22.25 19.14
C PRO A 281 -11.42 22.32 20.57
N PRO A 282 -10.44 23.18 20.84
CA PRO A 282 -10.10 23.54 22.22
C PRO A 282 -11.37 23.95 22.96
N TYR A 283 -11.60 23.40 24.14
CA TYR A 283 -12.72 23.76 25.00
C TYR A 283 -12.82 25.30 25.10
N GLY A 284 -13.97 25.87 24.71
CA GLY A 284 -14.25 27.32 24.71
C GLY A 284 -14.61 27.89 23.34
N ILE A 285 -13.94 27.43 22.27
CA ILE A 285 -13.97 28.13 20.98
C ILE A 285 -15.09 27.59 20.07
N LYS A 286 -16.35 27.97 20.34
CA LYS A 286 -17.51 27.52 19.52
C LYS A 286 -17.55 28.13 18.12
N ARG A 287 -16.98 29.33 17.91
CA ARG A 287 -17.06 30.09 16.63
C ARG A 287 -15.89 29.87 15.67
N SER A 288 -14.74 29.37 16.13
CA SER A 288 -13.63 28.98 15.25
C SER A 288 -13.97 27.84 14.28
N TYR A 289 -15.09 27.16 14.51
CA TYR A 289 -15.67 26.17 13.62
C TYR A 289 -15.86 26.68 12.18
N TYR A 290 -16.36 27.92 12.01
CA TYR A 290 -16.53 28.54 10.70
C TYR A 290 -15.19 28.80 9.99
N LEU A 291 -14.07 28.78 10.72
CA LEU A 291 -12.73 28.93 10.13
C LEU A 291 -12.19 27.65 9.56
N LEU A 292 -12.47 26.52 10.21
CA LEU A 292 -11.85 25.25 9.86
C LEU A 292 -12.62 24.52 8.77
N SER A 293 -13.97 24.59 8.79
CA SER A 293 -14.79 23.89 7.79
C SER A 293 -14.46 24.30 6.34
N PRO A 294 -14.24 25.59 6.00
CA PRO A 294 -13.89 26.00 4.63
C PRO A 294 -12.49 25.58 4.18
N LEU A 295 -11.65 25.04 5.09
CA LEU A 295 -10.31 24.57 4.74
C LEU A 295 -10.35 23.21 4.03
N PHE A 296 -11.36 22.39 4.35
CA PHE A 296 -11.44 21.00 3.89
C PHE A 296 -12.38 20.87 2.69
N LYS A 297 -11.96 20.08 1.69
CA LYS A 297 -12.79 19.72 0.53
C LYS A 297 -13.54 18.41 0.76
N TYR A 298 -12.90 17.45 1.44
CA TYR A 298 -13.44 16.10 1.62
C TYR A 298 -13.67 15.72 3.08
N THR A 299 -12.84 16.21 4.01
CA THR A 299 -12.97 15.92 5.45
C THR A 299 -14.22 16.56 6.02
N THR A 300 -15.04 15.74 6.67
CA THR A 300 -16.17 16.22 7.49
C THR A 300 -15.81 16.05 8.96
N LEU A 301 -15.86 17.13 9.74
CA LEU A 301 -15.52 17.11 11.17
C LEU A 301 -16.68 16.48 11.97
N LYS A 302 -16.49 15.28 12.50
CA LYS A 302 -17.54 14.46 13.16
C LYS A 302 -17.97 15.00 14.53
N HIS A 303 -17.04 15.57 15.28
CA HIS A 303 -17.27 16.02 16.65
C HIS A 303 -17.74 17.47 16.75
N ILE A 304 -17.99 18.09 15.60
CA ILE A 304 -18.44 19.47 15.53
C ILE A 304 -19.78 19.46 14.80
N LYS A 305 -20.88 19.59 15.56
CA LYS A 305 -22.22 19.71 14.99
C LYS A 305 -22.44 21.17 14.57
N ILE A 306 -22.74 21.34 13.29
CA ILE A 306 -23.25 22.59 12.68
C ILE A 306 -24.59 22.94 13.31
#